data_AF-A0A942EMI2-F1
#
_entry.id   AF-A0A942EMI2-F1
#
_cell.length_a   1.000
_cell.length_b   1.000
_cell.length_c   1.000
_cell.angle_alpha   90.00
_cell.angle_beta   90.00
_cell.angle_gamma   90.00
#
_symmetry.space_group_name_H-M   'P 1'
#
loop_
_entity.id
_entity.type
_entity.pdbx_description
1 polymer ?
#
loop_
_entity_poly.entity_id
_entity_poly.type
_entity_poly.pdbx_seq_one_letter_code
_entity_poly.pdbx_strand_id
1 'polypeptide(L)'
;MNKLAEMMRDLRQLTVDLHSVCRSEQPDSLSLADLLHRRQQLMTEAAKIDMAGTLQAAASLRGDEEDLTNINQLGEIRRLLEETGVLDQQIKKVLEEKRDKLKAELAGLRAGRAAGKAYSSKAPQEEGFFLDRRGN
;
A
#
# COMPACT_ATOMS: atom_id res chain seq x y z
N MET A 1 20.54 -23.55 -8.68
CA MET A 1 19.42 -23.03 -7.87
C MET A 1 18.35 -22.48 -8.79
N ASN A 2 17.06 -22.66 -8.47
CA ASN A 2 15.95 -22.28 -9.32
C ASN A 2 15.66 -20.78 -9.18
N LYS A 3 15.99 -20.01 -10.24
CA LYS A 3 15.84 -18.56 -10.31
C LYS A 3 14.43 -18.07 -9.96
N LEU A 4 13.40 -18.86 -10.27
CA LEU A 4 12.01 -18.51 -9.94
C LEU A 4 11.76 -18.54 -8.42
N ALA A 5 12.29 -19.55 -7.73
CA ALA A 5 12.11 -19.66 -6.28
C ALA A 5 12.81 -18.51 -5.53
N GLU A 6 14.01 -18.13 -5.96
CA GLU A 6 14.73 -16.96 -5.43
C GLU A 6 13.92 -15.67 -5.64
N MET A 7 13.42 -15.43 -6.85
CA MET A 7 12.56 -14.27 -7.11
C MET A 7 11.29 -14.27 -6.25
N MET A 8 10.65 -15.42 -6.01
CA MET A 8 9.47 -15.48 -5.14
C MET A 8 9.80 -15.18 -3.68
N ARG A 9 10.99 -15.56 -3.19
CA ARG A 9 11.46 -15.16 -1.85
C ARG A 9 11.71 -13.66 -1.76
N ASP A 10 12.35 -13.08 -2.78
CA ASP A 10 12.60 -11.64 -2.85
C ASP A 10 11.29 -10.85 -2.93
N LEU A 11 10.32 -11.32 -3.70
CA LEU A 11 8.99 -10.71 -3.83
C LEU A 11 8.26 -10.72 -2.48
N ARG A 12 8.29 -11.86 -1.77
CA ARG A 12 7.75 -11.95 -0.42
C ARG A 12 8.43 -10.97 0.53
N GLN A 13 9.76 -10.89 0.51
CA GLN A 13 10.51 -9.98 1.39
C GLN A 13 10.14 -8.52 1.13
N LEU A 14 10.10 -8.11 -0.14
CA LEU A 14 9.64 -6.77 -0.53
C LEU A 14 8.21 -6.49 -0.05
N THR A 15 7.35 -7.49 -0.06
CA THR A 15 5.96 -7.35 0.41
C THR A 15 5.88 -7.21 1.93
N VAL A 16 6.74 -7.90 2.67
CA VAL A 16 6.90 -7.69 4.13
C VAL A 16 7.39 -6.28 4.43
N ASP A 17 8.39 -5.80 3.68
CA ASP A 17 8.95 -4.46 3.86
C ASP A 17 7.91 -3.37 3.53
N LEU A 18 7.16 -3.54 2.44
CA LEU A 18 6.03 -2.67 2.10
C LEU A 18 4.96 -2.66 3.20
N HIS A 19 4.62 -3.82 3.75
CA HIS A 19 3.66 -3.90 4.85
C HIS A 19 4.14 -3.17 6.11
N SER A 20 5.42 -3.29 6.44
CA SER A 20 6.06 -2.53 7.53
C SER A 20 5.95 -1.02 7.31
N VAL A 21 6.37 -0.54 6.13
CA VAL A 21 6.30 0.89 5.77
C VAL A 21 4.86 1.39 5.79
N CYS A 22 3.90 0.61 5.25
CA CYS A 22 2.49 1.00 5.26
C CYS A 22 1.89 1.09 6.67
N ARG A 23 2.40 0.34 7.65
CA ARG A 23 1.94 0.43 9.05
C ARG A 23 2.60 1.55 9.85
N SER A 24 3.75 2.05 9.41
CA SER A 24 4.40 3.20 10.06
C SER A 24 3.50 4.44 10.06
N GLU A 25 3.56 5.25 11.11
CA GLU A 25 2.75 6.48 11.20
C GLU A 25 3.18 7.52 10.17
N GLN A 26 4.47 7.56 9.85
CA GLN A 26 5.06 8.42 8.82
C GLN A 26 5.81 7.55 7.81
N PRO A 27 5.12 7.05 6.77
CA PRO A 27 5.79 6.30 5.72
C PRO A 27 6.72 7.25 4.97
N ASP A 28 8.02 6.92 4.96
CA ASP A 28 8.99 7.59 4.12
C ASP A 28 8.59 7.36 2.65
N SER A 29 8.19 8.44 1.99
CA SER A 29 7.66 8.42 0.62
C SER A 29 8.71 8.00 -0.40
N LEU A 30 9.99 8.26 -0.13
CA LEU A 30 11.10 7.85 -1.00
C LEU A 30 11.28 6.33 -0.91
N SER A 31 11.36 5.81 0.32
CA SER A 31 11.46 4.38 0.61
C SER A 31 10.28 3.58 0.05
N LEU A 32 9.05 4.10 0.17
CA LEU A 32 7.87 3.44 -0.38
C LEU A 32 7.90 3.37 -1.91
N ALA A 33 8.29 4.46 -2.59
CA ALA A 33 8.37 4.49 -4.05
C ALA A 33 9.42 3.51 -4.59
N ASP A 34 10.58 3.45 -3.94
CA ASP A 34 11.67 2.55 -4.32
C ASP A 34 11.27 1.07 -4.15
N LEU A 35 10.62 0.73 -3.02
CA LEU A 35 10.11 -0.61 -2.76
C LEU A 35 9.05 -1.03 -3.78
N LEU A 36 8.11 -0.13 -4.13
CA LEU A 36 7.10 -0.39 -5.14
C LEU A 36 7.71 -0.57 -6.53
N HIS A 37 8.68 0.26 -6.89
CA HIS A 37 9.38 0.16 -8.17
C HIS A 37 10.12 -1.18 -8.26
N ARG A 38 10.85 -1.54 -7.21
CA ARG A 38 11.60 -2.80 -7.14
C ARG A 38 10.67 -4.01 -7.23
N ARG A 39 9.54 -3.98 -6.53
CA ARG A 39 8.52 -5.03 -6.61
C ARG A 39 7.95 -5.16 -8.02
N GLN A 40 7.65 -4.04 -8.68
CA GLN A 40 7.12 -4.06 -10.06
C GLN A 40 8.13 -4.63 -11.06
N GLN A 41 9.41 -4.25 -10.95
CA GLN A 41 10.48 -4.83 -11.77
C GLN A 41 10.51 -6.35 -11.60
N LEU A 42 10.51 -6.81 -10.35
CA LEU A 42 10.64 -8.23 -10.03
C LEU A 42 9.41 -9.06 -10.46
N MET A 43 8.20 -8.51 -10.34
CA MET A 43 7.00 -9.14 -10.92
C MET A 43 7.06 -9.21 -12.45
N THR A 44 7.59 -8.17 -13.09
CA THR A 44 7.75 -8.14 -14.55
C THR A 44 8.78 -9.18 -15.00
N GLU A 45 9.85 -9.39 -14.24
CA GLU A 45 10.84 -10.44 -14.50
C GLU A 45 10.27 -11.83 -14.25
N ALA A 46 9.52 -12.03 -13.17
CA ALA A 46 8.84 -13.30 -12.89
C ALA A 46 7.81 -13.64 -13.98
N ALA A 47 7.07 -12.66 -14.50
CA ALA A 47 6.11 -12.86 -15.58
C ALA A 47 6.74 -13.26 -16.92
N LYS A 48 8.04 -12.97 -17.11
CA LYS A 48 8.79 -13.42 -18.30
C LYS A 48 9.24 -14.87 -18.22
N ILE A 49 9.17 -15.50 -17.04
CA ILE A 49 9.45 -16.93 -16.91
C ILE A 49 8.26 -17.69 -17.48
N ASP A 50 8.53 -18.48 -18.51
CA ASP A 50 7.55 -19.41 -19.06
C ASP A 50 7.30 -20.55 -18.06
N MET A 51 6.30 -20.34 -17.20
CA MET A 51 5.86 -21.34 -16.23
C MET A 51 5.40 -22.63 -16.90
N ALA A 52 4.80 -22.55 -18.09
CA ALA A 52 4.34 -23.73 -18.83
C ALA A 52 5.54 -24.56 -19.31
N GLY A 53 6.56 -23.90 -19.86
CA GLY A 53 7.83 -24.54 -20.22
C GLY A 53 8.53 -25.19 -19.04
N THR A 54 8.55 -24.54 -17.87
CA THR A 54 9.15 -25.13 -16.65
C THR A 54 8.37 -26.33 -16.11
N LEU A 55 7.04 -26.28 -16.14
CA LEU A 55 6.18 -27.40 -15.71
C LEU A 55 6.26 -28.57 -16.70
N GLN A 56 6.37 -28.29 -17.99
CA GLN A 56 6.50 -29.31 -19.02
C GLN A 56 7.89 -29.98 -18.99
N ALA A 57 8.95 -29.22 -18.70
CA ALA A 57 10.27 -29.77 -18.44
C ALA A 57 10.27 -30.67 -17.18
N ALA A 58 9.62 -30.23 -16.10
CA ALA A 58 9.45 -31.02 -14.88
C ALA A 58 8.59 -32.28 -15.08
N ALA A 59 7.60 -32.25 -15.96
CA ALA A 59 6.76 -33.41 -16.28
C ALA A 59 7.41 -34.41 -17.25
N SER A 60 8.45 -33.98 -17.97
CA SER A 60 9.19 -34.82 -18.92
C SER A 60 10.35 -35.58 -18.27
N LEU A 61 10.78 -35.13 -17.08
CA LEU A 61 11.71 -35.86 -16.23
C LEU A 61 10.95 -37.02 -15.59
N ARG A 62 11.46 -38.25 -15.79
CA ARG A 62 10.88 -39.48 -15.24
C ARG A 62 11.88 -40.09 -14.26
N GLY A 63 11.52 -40.10 -12.99
CA GLY A 63 11.77 -41.20 -12.05
C GLY A 63 12.99 -41.13 -11.15
N ASP A 64 13.77 -40.04 -11.16
CA ASP A 64 14.95 -39.90 -10.30
C ASP A 64 14.78 -38.79 -9.26
N GLU A 65 15.66 -38.76 -8.24
CA GLU A 65 15.63 -37.82 -7.10
C GLU A 65 15.42 -36.34 -7.48
N GLU A 66 15.79 -35.95 -8.72
CA GLU A 66 15.53 -34.64 -9.29
C GLU A 66 14.03 -34.26 -9.33
N ASP A 67 13.12 -35.22 -9.55
CA ASP A 67 11.67 -35.01 -9.57
C ASP A 67 11.14 -34.59 -8.20
N LEU A 68 11.65 -35.21 -7.13
CA LEU A 68 11.29 -34.86 -5.75
C LEU A 68 11.76 -33.45 -5.39
N THR A 69 12.98 -33.06 -5.80
CA THR A 69 13.45 -31.68 -5.61
C THR A 69 12.63 -30.66 -6.40
N ASN A 70 12.21 -30.96 -7.63
CA ASN A 70 11.39 -30.06 -8.43
C ASN A 70 9.98 -29.90 -7.84
N ILE A 71 9.36 -30.98 -7.38
CA ILE A 71 8.05 -30.95 -6.70
C ILE A 71 8.13 -30.13 -5.40
N ASN A 72 9.16 -30.33 -4.60
CA ASN A 72 9.37 -29.56 -3.37
C ASN A 72 9.56 -28.06 -3.65
N GLN A 73 10.29 -27.70 -4.70
CA GLN A 73 10.47 -26.30 -5.12
C GLN A 73 9.18 -25.67 -5.60
N LEU A 74 8.34 -26.39 -6.37
CA LEU A 74 7.03 -25.90 -6.78
C LEU A 74 6.08 -25.72 -5.58
N GLY A 75 6.13 -26.63 -4.61
CA GLY A 75 5.41 -26.50 -3.35
C GLY A 75 5.83 -25.26 -2.56
N GLU A 76 7.14 -24.97 -2.50
CA GLU A 76 7.68 -23.77 -1.89
C GLU A 76 7.21 -22.49 -2.62
N ILE A 77 7.32 -22.45 -3.94
CA ILE A 77 6.85 -21.32 -4.77
C ILE A 77 5.37 -21.05 -4.51
N ARG A 78 4.54 -22.09 -4.52
CA ARG A 78 3.11 -21.96 -4.23
C ARG A 78 2.87 -21.34 -2.85
N ARG A 79 3.58 -21.84 -1.82
CA ARG A 79 3.47 -21.31 -0.46
C ARG A 79 3.89 -19.84 -0.37
N LEU A 80 4.99 -19.46 -1.02
CA LEU A 80 5.47 -18.07 -1.06
C LEU A 80 4.45 -17.14 -1.73
N LEU A 81 3.80 -17.59 -2.81
CA LEU A 81 2.72 -16.85 -3.47
C LEU A 81 1.49 -16.68 -2.58
N GLU A 82 1.07 -17.74 -1.88
CA GLU A 82 -0.05 -17.67 -0.92
C GLU A 82 0.26 -16.69 0.22
N GLU A 83 1.45 -16.76 0.82
CA GLU A 83 1.88 -15.84 1.88
C GLU A 83 1.93 -14.38 1.38
N THR A 84 2.46 -14.16 0.17
CA THR A 84 2.52 -12.83 -0.45
C THR A 84 1.12 -12.28 -0.71
N GLY A 85 0.21 -13.11 -1.23
CA GLY A 85 -1.18 -12.71 -1.50
C GLY A 85 -1.93 -12.28 -0.23
N VAL A 86 -1.69 -12.96 0.90
CA VAL A 86 -2.23 -12.55 2.20
C VAL A 86 -1.66 -11.20 2.65
N LEU A 87 -0.34 -11.00 2.52
CA LEU A 87 0.29 -9.72 2.85
C LEU A 87 -0.24 -8.57 2.00
N ASP A 88 -0.48 -8.80 0.70
CA ASP A 88 -1.08 -7.80 -0.18
C ASP A 88 -2.48 -7.37 0.26
N GLN A 89 -3.31 -8.33 0.67
CA GLN A 89 -4.64 -8.03 1.20
C GLN A 89 -4.55 -7.18 2.48
N GLN A 90 -3.58 -7.48 3.35
CA GLN A 90 -3.33 -6.71 4.56
C GLN A 90 -2.86 -5.29 4.25
N ILE A 91 -1.91 -5.13 3.33
CA ILE A 91 -1.44 -3.81 2.85
C ILE A 91 -2.61 -2.99 2.31
N LYS A 92 -3.44 -3.60 1.46
CA LYS A 92 -4.61 -2.94 0.88
C LYS A 92 -5.55 -2.42 1.96
N LYS A 93 -5.85 -3.25 2.97
CA LYS A 93 -6.70 -2.87 4.09
C LYS A 93 -6.14 -1.67 4.87
N VAL A 94 -4.85 -1.70 5.20
CA VAL A 94 -4.18 -0.59 5.92
C VAL A 94 -4.24 0.72 5.12
N LEU A 95 -4.01 0.64 3.81
CA LEU A 95 -4.07 1.81 2.92
C LEU A 95 -5.50 2.37 2.80
N GLU A 96 -6.51 1.50 2.73
CA GLU A 96 -7.92 1.90 2.73
C GLU A 96 -8.31 2.62 4.03
N GLU A 97 -7.92 2.07 5.19
CA GLU A 97 -8.16 2.70 6.50
C GLU A 97 -7.48 4.07 6.61
N LYS A 98 -6.22 4.21 6.16
CA LYS A 98 -5.50 5.49 6.14
C LYS A 98 -6.17 6.51 5.21
N ARG A 99 -6.59 6.08 4.01
CA ARG A 99 -7.31 6.92 3.06
C ARG A 99 -8.60 7.45 3.67
N ASP A 100 -9.36 6.60 4.35
CA ASP A 100 -10.66 6.98 4.90
C ASP A 100 -10.51 7.92 6.11
N LYS A 101 -9.49 7.73 6.94
CA LYS A 101 -9.09 8.71 7.97
C LYS A 101 -8.75 10.07 7.38
N LEU A 102 -7.90 10.12 6.35
CA LEU A 102 -7.52 11.38 5.69
C LEU A 102 -8.72 12.08 5.05
N LYS A 103 -9.67 11.33 4.48
CA LYS A 103 -10.93 11.89 3.95
C LYS A 103 -11.77 12.52 5.06
N ALA A 104 -11.88 11.86 6.21
CA ALA A 104 -12.61 12.39 7.36
C ALA A 104 -11.95 13.66 7.92
N GLU A 105 -10.61 13.67 8.06
CA GLU A 105 -9.85 14.85 8.48
C GLU A 105 -10.01 16.02 7.50
N LEU A 106 -9.93 15.77 6.19
CA LEU A 106 -10.17 16.78 5.16
C LEU A 106 -11.60 17.35 5.22
N ALA A 107 -12.60 16.50 5.46
CA ALA A 107 -13.97 16.94 5.63
C ALA A 107 -14.12 17.84 6.87
N GLY A 108 -13.50 17.45 7.99
CA GLY A 108 -13.44 18.25 9.22
C GLY A 108 -12.77 19.60 9.03
N LEU A 109 -11.61 19.64 8.36
CA LEU A 109 -10.89 20.89 8.04
C LEU A 109 -11.69 21.82 7.13
N ARG A 110 -12.42 21.25 6.15
CA ARG A 110 -13.30 22.03 5.27
C ARG A 110 -14.49 22.60 6.04
N ALA A 111 -15.13 21.81 6.91
CA ALA A 111 -16.21 22.26 7.77
C ALA A 111 -15.74 23.35 8.75
N GLY A 112 -14.56 23.17 9.37
CA GLY A 112 -13.94 24.16 10.26
C GLY A 112 -13.59 25.46 9.54
N ARG A 113 -13.07 25.41 8.30
CA ARG A 113 -12.85 26.61 7.48
C ARG A 113 -14.17 27.29 7.08
N ALA A 114 -15.21 26.54 6.78
CA ALA A 114 -16.53 27.09 6.47
C ALA A 114 -17.14 27.79 7.69
N ALA A 115 -17.04 27.17 8.88
CA ALA A 115 -17.45 27.77 10.15
C ALA A 115 -16.63 29.03 10.45
N GLY A 116 -15.29 28.97 10.34
CA GLY A 116 -14.41 30.13 10.56
C GLY A 116 -14.73 31.31 9.63
N LYS A 117 -15.06 31.06 8.36
CA LYS A 117 -15.56 32.08 7.44
C LYS A 117 -16.91 32.65 7.89
N ALA A 118 -17.86 31.79 8.28
CA ALA A 118 -19.20 32.20 8.74
C ALA A 118 -19.17 33.02 10.04
N TYR A 119 -18.24 32.73 10.95
CA TYR A 119 -18.05 33.50 12.18
C TYR A 119 -17.24 34.79 11.94
N SER A 120 -16.28 34.81 11.01
CA SER A 120 -15.55 36.05 10.66
C SER A 120 -16.41 37.05 9.90
N SER A 121 -17.39 36.60 9.10
CA SER A 121 -18.32 37.48 8.39
C SER A 121 -19.49 37.97 9.25
N LYS A 122 -19.58 37.51 10.50
CA LYS A 122 -20.57 37.93 11.50
C LYS A 122 -19.90 38.48 12.77
N ALA A 123 -18.67 38.98 12.68
CA ALA A 123 -18.19 39.91 13.70
C ALA A 123 -19.18 41.09 13.70
N PRO A 124 -19.83 41.39 14.84
CA PRO A 124 -20.79 42.49 14.91
C PRO A 124 -20.03 43.76 14.54
N GLN A 125 -20.54 44.50 13.56
CA GLN A 125 -20.18 45.91 13.39
C GLN A 125 -20.70 46.65 14.62
N GLU A 126 -20.01 46.53 15.75
CA GLU A 126 -20.10 47.47 16.85
C GLU A 126 -19.38 48.74 16.42
N GLU A 127 -20.08 49.60 15.67
CA GLU A 127 -19.77 51.02 15.57
C GLU A 127 -20.96 51.72 14.92
N GLY A 128 -21.97 52.01 15.74
CA GLY A 128 -23.19 52.65 15.27
C GLY A 128 -24.31 52.86 16.28
N PHE A 129 -24.04 52.72 17.59
CA PHE A 129 -24.92 53.32 18.60
C PHE A 129 -24.58 54.80 18.73
N PHE A 130 -25.11 55.62 17.82
CA PHE A 130 -25.23 57.04 18.06
C PHE A 130 -26.27 57.24 19.16
N LEU A 131 -25.81 57.29 20.42
CA LEU A 131 -26.56 57.97 21.47
C LEU A 131 -26.52 59.46 21.11
N ASP A 132 -27.54 59.95 20.41
CA ASP A 132 -27.76 61.38 20.21
C ASP A 132 -28.09 62.01 21.57
N ARG A 133 -27.04 62.38 22.33
CA ARG A 133 -27.15 63.28 23.47
C ARG A 133 -27.34 64.70 22.91
N ARG A 134 -28.59 65.06 22.62
CA ARG A 134 -29.00 66.46 22.73
C ARG A 134 -29.51 66.71 24.13
N GLY A 135 -28.59 67.17 24.97
CA GLY A 135 -28.92 67.87 26.20
C GLY A 135 -29.29 69.31 25.90
N ASN A 136 -30.25 69.80 26.69
CA ASN A 136 -30.62 71.19 27.02
C ASN A 136 -30.80 72.22 25.90
#